data_AF-A0A948F9U3-F1
#
_entry.id   AF-A0A948F9U3-F1
#
_cell.length_a   1.000
_cell.length_b   1.000
_cell.length_c   1.000
_cell.angle_alpha   90.00
_cell.angle_beta   90.00
_cell.angle_gamma   90.00
#
_symmetry.space_group_name_H-M   'P 1'
#
loop_
_entity.id
_entity.type
_entity.pdbx_description
1 polymer ?
#
loop_
_entity_poly.entity_id
_entity_poly.type
_entity_poly.pdbx_seq_one_letter_code
_entity_poly.pdbx_strand_id
1 'polypeptide(L)'
;MLLSVITGCTSLTLEVTENQNQDLLLIRKAFEQNLHDTPENESGSTWHSGWLGNILINMAPDGKHRGLCHHWQKRIYQGVLPAARESGWGITGIVINQGTIFEHHAVLVYQPETINRRDILSYKYRDNVFILDAWRRGKADIFTLRDWLKLHLVYRVEAALEGLSVADIHTAETLQE
;
A
#
# COMPACT_ATOMS: atom_id res chain seq x y z
N MET A 1 -17.49 -17.08 -17.58
CA MET A 1 -17.02 -15.90 -16.81
C MET A 1 -16.93 -16.33 -15.36
N LEU A 2 -15.72 -16.41 -14.80
CA LEU A 2 -15.50 -16.69 -13.38
C LEU A 2 -15.34 -15.33 -12.70
N LEU A 3 -16.23 -15.01 -11.76
CA LEU A 3 -16.11 -13.79 -10.95
C LEU A 3 -15.18 -14.08 -9.77
N SER A 4 -13.93 -13.62 -9.85
CA SER A 4 -12.99 -13.74 -8.73
C SER A 4 -13.34 -12.70 -7.66
N VAL A 5 -13.56 -13.16 -6.43
CA VAL A 5 -13.90 -12.30 -5.28
C VAL A 5 -12.63 -12.02 -4.49
N ILE A 6 -12.10 -10.80 -4.60
CA ILE A 6 -10.84 -10.39 -3.96
C ILE A 6 -11.19 -9.42 -2.82
N THR A 7 -10.79 -9.76 -1.57
CA THR A 7 -11.34 -9.15 -0.33
C THR A 7 -10.27 -8.61 0.63
N GLY A 8 -10.67 -7.68 1.52
CA GLY A 8 -9.75 -6.62 1.95
C GLY A 8 -9.97 -5.90 3.27
N CYS A 9 -8.89 -5.28 3.76
CA CYS A 9 -8.90 -4.47 4.98
C CYS A 9 -9.50 -3.07 4.75
N THR A 10 -10.03 -2.48 5.84
CA THR A 10 -10.72 -1.18 5.97
C THR A 10 -12.20 -1.12 5.58
N SER A 11 -12.93 -0.17 6.22
CA SER A 11 -14.39 -0.03 6.15
C SER A 11 -14.91 1.43 6.11
N LEU A 12 -14.05 2.45 6.23
CA LEU A 12 -14.46 3.86 6.32
C LEU A 12 -14.11 4.68 5.08
N THR A 13 -15.08 5.46 4.58
CA THR A 13 -14.88 6.36 3.42
C THR A 13 -14.37 7.72 3.86
N LEU A 14 -13.22 8.12 3.32
CA LEU A 14 -12.79 9.52 3.27
C LEU A 14 -13.06 10.09 1.89
N GLU A 15 -13.36 11.39 1.87
CA GLU A 15 -13.27 12.20 0.66
C GLU A 15 -11.78 12.36 0.30
N VAL A 16 -11.42 11.98 -0.92
CA VAL A 16 -10.06 12.18 -1.42
C VAL A 16 -9.94 13.63 -1.86
N THR A 17 -9.32 14.47 -1.03
CA THR A 17 -8.76 15.73 -1.51
C THR A 17 -7.65 15.41 -2.49
N GLU A 18 -7.85 15.72 -3.78
CA GLU A 18 -6.80 15.57 -4.78
C GLU A 18 -5.56 16.38 -4.39
N ASN A 19 -4.51 15.70 -3.96
CA ASN A 19 -3.24 16.36 -3.74
C ASN A 19 -2.61 16.67 -5.11
N GLN A 20 -2.64 17.96 -5.47
CA GLN A 20 -2.14 18.51 -6.73
C GLN A 20 -0.62 18.78 -6.71
N ASN A 21 0.13 18.21 -5.76
CA ASN A 21 1.58 18.36 -5.73
C ASN A 21 2.20 17.85 -7.05
N GLN A 22 2.73 18.77 -7.85
CA GLN A 22 3.31 18.46 -9.17
C GLN A 22 4.53 17.54 -9.05
N ASP A 23 5.24 17.61 -7.93
CA ASP A 23 6.41 16.77 -7.65
C ASP A 23 6.06 15.27 -7.53
N LEU A 24 4.77 14.94 -7.33
CA LEU A 24 4.27 13.56 -7.30
C LEU A 24 3.74 13.06 -8.66
N LEU A 25 3.73 13.87 -9.73
CA LEU A 25 3.09 13.51 -11.01
C LEU A 25 3.64 12.22 -11.63
N LEU A 26 4.96 12.02 -11.63
CA LEU A 26 5.58 10.80 -12.16
C LEU A 26 5.22 9.57 -11.32
N ILE A 27 5.23 9.69 -9.98
CA ILE A 27 4.84 8.63 -9.05
C ILE A 27 3.36 8.29 -9.20
N ARG A 28 2.48 9.30 -9.29
CA ARG A 28 1.05 9.13 -9.54
C ARG A 28 0.80 8.38 -10.85
N LYS A 29 1.44 8.80 -11.96
CA LYS A 29 1.29 8.13 -13.25
C LYS A 29 1.79 6.69 -13.21
N ALA A 30 2.94 6.43 -12.60
CA ALA A 30 3.46 5.07 -12.44
C ALA A 30 2.56 4.19 -11.56
N PHE A 31 1.94 4.79 -10.53
CA PHE A 31 0.96 4.13 -9.67
C PHE A 31 -0.29 3.77 -10.48
N GLU A 32 -0.92 4.74 -11.14
CA GLU A 32 -2.08 4.55 -12.02
C GLU A 32 -1.85 3.49 -13.10
N GLN A 33 -0.70 3.52 -13.78
CA GLN A 33 -0.32 2.55 -14.79
C GLN A 33 -0.16 1.14 -14.21
N ASN A 34 0.54 1.00 -13.06
CA ASN A 34 0.70 -0.30 -12.40
C ASN A 34 -0.63 -0.91 -11.93
N LEU A 35 -1.59 -0.08 -11.51
CA LEU A 35 -2.95 -0.54 -11.24
C LEU A 35 -3.64 -1.01 -12.52
N HIS A 36 -3.61 -0.21 -13.57
CA HIS A 36 -4.19 -0.57 -14.86
C HIS A 36 -3.65 -1.91 -15.37
N ASP A 37 -2.34 -2.09 -15.34
CA ASP A 37 -1.62 -3.28 -15.83
C ASP A 37 -1.61 -4.45 -14.82
N THR A 38 -2.51 -4.43 -13.83
CA THR A 38 -2.73 -5.54 -12.91
C THR A 38 -3.71 -6.55 -13.53
N PRO A 39 -3.29 -7.80 -13.84
CA PRO A 39 -4.14 -8.79 -14.53
C PRO A 39 -5.48 -9.07 -13.84
N GLU A 40 -5.54 -8.92 -12.53
CA GLU A 40 -6.76 -9.01 -11.74
C GLU A 40 -7.83 -8.00 -12.20
N ASN A 41 -7.46 -6.83 -12.77
CA ASN A 41 -8.38 -5.88 -13.39
C ASN A 41 -8.89 -6.32 -14.78
N GLU A 42 -8.07 -7.03 -15.57
CA GLU A 42 -8.46 -7.48 -16.92
C GLU A 42 -9.57 -8.55 -16.90
N SER A 43 -9.62 -9.33 -15.83
CA SER A 43 -10.56 -10.46 -15.66
C SER A 43 -12.03 -10.05 -15.45
N GLY A 44 -12.35 -8.75 -15.38
CA GLY A 44 -13.66 -8.26 -14.98
C GLY A 44 -13.97 -8.47 -13.49
N SER A 45 -12.94 -8.73 -12.67
CA SER A 45 -13.09 -8.89 -11.22
C SER A 45 -13.54 -7.60 -10.56
N THR A 46 -14.42 -7.72 -9.56
CA THR A 46 -14.84 -6.58 -8.73
C THR A 46 -14.13 -6.67 -7.38
N TRP A 47 -13.39 -5.62 -7.02
CA TRP A 47 -12.70 -5.51 -5.73
C TRP A 47 -13.72 -5.20 -4.64
N HIS A 48 -13.79 -6.06 -3.62
CA HIS A 48 -14.69 -5.88 -2.49
C HIS A 48 -13.89 -5.63 -1.21
N SER A 49 -13.82 -4.38 -0.74
CA SER A 49 -13.35 -4.11 0.62
C SER A 49 -14.23 -4.86 1.62
N GLY A 50 -13.66 -5.72 2.47
CA GLY A 50 -14.42 -6.71 3.21
C GLY A 50 -13.56 -7.56 4.15
N TRP A 51 -13.92 -7.51 5.44
CA TRP A 51 -13.16 -8.00 6.60
C TRP A 51 -12.63 -9.45 6.49
N LEU A 52 -13.38 -10.33 5.82
CA LEU A 52 -13.13 -11.78 5.84
C LEU A 52 -11.92 -12.24 5.01
N GLY A 53 -11.47 -11.47 4.01
CA GLY A 53 -10.42 -11.90 3.07
C GLY A 53 -9.06 -12.13 3.71
N ASN A 54 -8.62 -11.19 4.55
CA ASN A 54 -7.32 -11.26 5.21
C ASN A 54 -7.37 -11.97 6.57
N ILE A 55 -8.55 -12.11 7.17
CA ILE A 55 -8.74 -12.84 8.43
C ILE A 55 -8.28 -14.30 8.32
N LEU A 56 -8.69 -15.00 7.26
CA LEU A 56 -8.34 -16.42 7.07
C LEU A 56 -6.85 -16.63 6.79
N ILE A 57 -6.21 -15.62 6.19
CA ILE A 57 -4.78 -15.63 5.87
C ILE A 57 -3.94 -15.38 7.12
N ASN A 58 -4.24 -14.32 7.89
CA ASN A 58 -3.48 -13.95 9.08
C ASN A 58 -3.75 -14.84 10.31
N MET A 59 -4.81 -15.66 10.31
CA MET A 59 -5.08 -16.65 11.37
C MET A 59 -4.56 -18.06 11.06
N ALA A 60 -3.79 -18.25 9.98
CA ALA A 60 -3.13 -19.52 9.70
C ALA A 60 -2.06 -19.84 10.77
N PRO A 61 -2.01 -21.07 11.33
CA PRO A 61 -1.19 -21.36 12.53
C PRO A 61 0.33 -21.20 12.40
N ASP A 62 0.86 -21.10 11.17
CA ASP A 62 2.30 -20.99 10.92
C ASP A 62 2.80 -19.55 10.75
N GLY A 63 1.90 -18.56 10.67
CA GLY A 63 2.22 -17.15 10.49
C GLY A 63 2.90 -16.77 9.17
N LYS A 64 2.91 -17.65 8.15
CA LYS A 64 3.63 -17.41 6.88
C LYS A 64 2.77 -16.82 5.78
N HIS A 65 1.45 -16.97 5.87
CA HIS A 65 0.52 -16.50 4.87
C HIS A 65 0.35 -14.97 4.99
N ARG A 66 0.40 -14.24 3.87
CA ARG A 66 0.38 -12.77 3.83
C ARG A 66 -0.85 -12.29 3.06
N GLY A 67 -1.58 -11.34 3.66
CA GLY A 67 -2.84 -10.82 3.11
C GLY A 67 -2.70 -10.10 1.77
N LEU A 68 -3.83 -9.86 1.11
CA LEU A 68 -3.91 -9.17 -0.18
C LEU A 68 -3.36 -7.75 -0.12
N CYS A 69 -3.52 -7.04 1.00
CA CYS A 69 -2.90 -5.74 1.23
C CYS A 69 -1.36 -5.81 1.16
N HIS A 70 -0.74 -6.88 1.69
CA HIS A 70 0.70 -7.09 1.60
C HIS A 70 1.14 -7.43 0.16
N HIS A 71 0.37 -8.22 -0.60
CA HIS A 71 0.67 -8.47 -2.01
C HIS A 71 0.64 -7.16 -2.81
N TRP A 72 -0.42 -6.37 -2.62
CA TRP A 72 -0.58 -5.07 -3.26
C TRP A 72 0.49 -4.06 -2.87
N GLN A 73 0.88 -4.00 -1.60
CA GLN A 73 1.98 -3.16 -1.14
C GLN A 73 3.28 -3.48 -1.89
N LYS A 74 3.64 -4.76 -2.02
CA LYS A 74 4.81 -5.18 -2.83
C LYS A 74 4.68 -4.76 -4.30
N ARG A 75 3.53 -5.02 -4.92
CA ARG A 75 3.27 -4.68 -6.34
C ARG A 75 3.35 -3.18 -6.59
N ILE A 76 2.70 -2.37 -5.75
CA ILE A 76 2.73 -0.90 -5.81
C ILE A 76 4.17 -0.41 -5.66
N TYR A 77 4.90 -0.92 -4.67
CA TYR A 77 6.27 -0.53 -4.39
C TYR A 77 7.18 -0.76 -5.60
N GLN A 78 7.06 -1.92 -6.24
CA GLN A 78 7.80 -2.26 -7.47
C GLN A 78 7.49 -1.29 -8.62
N GLY A 79 6.22 -1.10 -8.95
CA GLY A 79 5.83 -0.30 -10.12
C GLY A 79 6.14 1.20 -9.97
N VAL A 80 6.14 1.73 -8.74
CA VAL A 80 6.43 3.16 -8.49
C VAL A 80 7.91 3.43 -8.20
N LEU A 81 8.72 2.42 -7.88
CA LEU A 81 10.14 2.61 -7.53
C LEU A 81 10.98 3.32 -8.61
N PRO A 82 10.84 3.02 -9.93
CA PRO A 82 11.59 3.74 -10.96
C PRO A 82 11.24 5.24 -10.98
N ALA A 83 9.95 5.56 -11.00
CA ALA A 83 9.45 6.94 -11.04
C ALA A 83 9.80 7.72 -9.78
N ALA A 84 9.76 7.08 -8.60
CA ALA A 84 10.19 7.71 -7.35
C ALA A 84 11.69 8.04 -7.37
N ARG A 85 12.54 7.12 -7.81
CA ARG A 85 13.99 7.35 -7.96
C ARG A 85 14.31 8.45 -8.95
N GLU A 86 13.65 8.47 -10.10
CA GLU A 86 13.78 9.53 -11.11
C GLU A 86 13.39 10.90 -10.55
N SER A 87 12.35 10.93 -9.73
CA SER A 87 11.83 12.16 -9.10
C SER A 87 12.58 12.57 -7.82
N GLY A 88 13.60 11.81 -7.38
CA GLY A 88 14.33 12.04 -6.13
C GLY A 88 13.64 11.58 -4.83
N TRP A 89 12.40 11.10 -4.91
CA TRP A 89 11.61 10.70 -3.73
C TRP A 89 12.08 9.37 -3.13
N GLY A 90 12.05 9.30 -1.81
CA GLY A 90 12.21 8.07 -1.04
C GLY A 90 10.89 7.32 -0.93
N ILE A 91 10.94 5.98 -1.01
CA ILE A 91 9.77 5.11 -0.79
C ILE A 91 10.10 3.97 0.18
N THR A 92 9.12 3.50 0.94
CA THR A 92 9.22 2.28 1.77
C THR A 92 7.82 1.76 2.12
N GLY A 93 7.72 0.57 2.71
CA GLY A 93 6.44 -0.01 3.13
C GLY A 93 5.99 0.60 4.47
N ILE A 94 4.67 0.69 4.66
CA ILE A 94 4.05 1.00 5.96
C ILE A 94 3.03 -0.09 6.29
N VAL A 95 2.97 -0.46 7.58
CA VAL A 95 1.95 -1.33 8.17
C VAL A 95 1.33 -0.64 9.39
N ILE A 96 0.06 -0.90 9.65
CA ILE A 96 -0.67 -0.51 10.86
C ILE A 96 -1.49 -1.69 11.38
N ASN A 97 -1.71 -1.74 12.70
CA ASN A 97 -2.40 -2.86 13.37
C ASN A 97 -1.77 -4.24 13.06
N GLN A 98 -0.44 -4.27 12.96
CA GLN A 98 0.33 -5.48 12.66
C GLN A 98 0.01 -6.63 13.64
N GLY A 99 -0.09 -7.85 13.12
CA GLY A 99 -0.45 -9.04 13.89
C GLY A 99 -1.92 -9.11 14.31
N THR A 100 -2.81 -8.31 13.70
CA THR A 100 -4.25 -8.32 14.00
C THR A 100 -5.12 -8.56 12.76
N ILE A 101 -6.39 -8.85 12.98
CA ILE A 101 -7.43 -8.94 11.93
C ILE A 101 -7.74 -7.60 11.23
N PHE A 102 -7.14 -6.49 11.67
CA PHE A 102 -7.23 -5.16 11.05
C PHE A 102 -5.90 -4.69 10.44
N GLU A 103 -4.92 -5.61 10.30
CA GLU A 103 -3.62 -5.31 9.70
C GLU A 103 -3.78 -4.78 8.27
N HIS A 104 -3.19 -3.62 8.00
CA HIS A 104 -3.24 -3.01 6.68
C HIS A 104 -1.85 -2.52 6.25
N HIS A 105 -1.55 -2.76 4.98
CA HIS A 105 -0.26 -2.50 4.35
C HIS A 105 -0.45 -1.54 3.18
N ALA A 106 0.39 -0.51 3.10
CA ALA A 106 0.43 0.42 1.98
C ALA A 106 1.88 0.85 1.69
N VAL A 107 2.09 1.52 0.55
CA VAL A 107 3.38 2.11 0.22
C VAL A 107 3.36 3.56 0.63
N LEU A 108 4.46 4.08 1.17
CA LEU A 108 4.60 5.51 1.41
C LEU A 108 5.75 6.14 0.65
N VAL A 109 5.58 7.43 0.36
CA VAL A 109 6.53 8.27 -0.37
C VAL A 109 6.84 9.52 0.47
N TYR A 110 8.10 9.93 0.48
CA TYR A 110 8.61 11.04 1.30
C TYR A 110 9.83 11.69 0.63
N GLN A 111 10.11 12.96 0.95
CA GLN A 111 11.30 13.66 0.44
C GLN A 111 12.53 13.37 1.33
N PRO A 112 13.54 12.63 0.84
CA PRO A 112 14.64 12.12 1.67
C PRO A 112 15.62 13.20 2.11
N GLU A 113 15.75 14.31 1.37
CA GLU A 113 16.57 15.47 1.74
C GLU A 113 15.97 16.33 2.86
N THR A 114 14.68 16.14 3.19
CA THR A 114 14.00 16.87 4.28
C THR A 114 13.51 15.98 5.43
N ILE A 115 13.32 14.67 5.19
CA ILE A 115 12.75 13.72 6.13
C ILE A 115 13.66 12.49 6.25
N ASN A 116 14.32 12.32 7.39
CA ASN A 116 15.06 11.09 7.68
C ASN A 116 14.09 9.90 7.79
N ARG A 117 14.46 8.73 7.23
CA ARG A 117 13.62 7.51 7.27
C ARG A 117 13.14 7.15 8.68
N ARG A 118 13.92 7.41 9.72
CA ARG A 118 13.55 7.12 11.12
C ARG A 118 12.46 8.06 11.67
N ASP A 119 12.36 9.27 11.14
CA ASP A 119 11.48 10.33 11.64
C ASP A 119 10.15 10.43 10.86
N ILE A 120 10.02 9.70 9.74
CA ILE A 120 8.86 9.68 8.83
C ILE A 120 7.50 9.65 9.55
N LEU A 121 7.37 8.80 10.58
CA LEU A 121 6.08 8.56 11.26
C LEU A 121 5.78 9.60 12.37
N SER A 122 6.75 10.47 12.68
CA SER A 122 6.59 11.52 13.68
C SER A 122 5.52 12.54 13.26
N TYR A 123 4.85 13.13 14.25
CA TYR A 123 3.74 14.07 14.02
C TYR A 123 4.13 15.25 13.11
N LYS A 124 5.39 15.69 13.18
CA LYS A 124 5.97 16.80 12.40
C LYS A 124 5.82 16.63 10.88
N TYR A 125 5.86 15.39 10.37
CA TYR A 125 5.98 15.13 8.94
C TYR A 125 4.72 14.56 8.28
N ARG A 126 3.63 14.36 9.04
CA ARG A 126 2.42 13.64 8.57
C ARG A 126 1.70 14.29 7.37
N ASP A 127 1.97 15.56 7.08
CA ASP A 127 1.40 16.29 5.93
C ASP A 127 2.32 16.28 4.69
N ASN A 128 3.60 15.94 4.87
CA ASN A 128 4.64 15.94 3.84
C ASN A 128 5.07 14.51 3.44
N VAL A 129 4.34 13.52 3.94
CA VAL A 129 4.50 12.09 3.68
C VAL A 129 3.18 11.61 3.08
N PHE A 130 3.24 10.92 1.96
CA PHE A 130 2.04 10.47 1.24
C PHE A 130 1.98 8.95 1.16
N ILE A 131 0.76 8.43 1.12
CA ILE A 131 0.46 7.00 1.12
C ILE A 131 -0.22 6.65 -0.20
N LEU A 132 0.30 5.64 -0.88
CA LEU A 132 -0.26 5.05 -2.10
C LEU A 132 -1.04 3.79 -1.69
N ASP A 133 -2.38 3.87 -1.72
CA ASP A 133 -3.27 2.82 -1.23
C ASP A 133 -4.39 2.52 -2.22
N ALA A 134 -4.09 1.67 -3.21
CA ALA A 134 -5.03 1.34 -4.27
C ALA A 134 -6.10 0.32 -3.89
N TRP A 135 -5.82 -0.43 -2.83
CA TRP A 135 -6.52 -1.64 -2.45
C TRP A 135 -8.04 -1.43 -2.36
N ARG A 136 -8.46 -0.23 -1.95
CA ARG A 136 -9.82 0.06 -1.54
C ARG A 136 -10.83 0.28 -2.67
N ARG A 137 -10.40 0.83 -3.82
CA ARG A 137 -11.29 1.22 -4.93
C ARG A 137 -10.82 0.74 -6.31
N GLY A 138 -9.67 0.07 -6.40
CA GLY A 138 -9.00 -0.16 -7.69
C GLY A 138 -8.56 1.14 -8.36
N LYS A 139 -8.34 2.20 -7.58
CA LYS A 139 -7.95 3.54 -8.03
C LYS A 139 -6.65 3.96 -7.36
N ALA A 140 -5.88 4.84 -8.00
CA ALA A 140 -4.65 5.39 -7.45
C ALA A 140 -4.93 6.43 -6.36
N ASP A 141 -5.48 5.97 -5.23
CA ASP A 141 -5.80 6.83 -4.11
C ASP A 141 -4.51 7.19 -3.36
N ILE A 142 -4.23 8.50 -3.34
CA ILE A 142 -3.06 9.09 -2.68
C ILE A 142 -3.55 9.94 -1.52
N PHE A 143 -3.10 9.61 -0.31
CA PHE A 143 -3.45 10.29 0.94
C PHE A 143 -2.23 10.96 1.56
N THR A 144 -2.42 11.94 2.44
CA THR A 144 -1.37 12.29 3.42
C THR A 144 -1.27 11.18 4.47
N LEU A 145 -0.13 11.02 5.13
CA LEU A 145 -0.02 10.13 6.29
C LEU A 145 -0.97 10.55 7.42
N ARG A 146 -1.28 11.85 7.57
CA ARG A 146 -2.30 12.35 8.52
C ARG A 146 -3.69 11.80 8.23
N ASP A 147 -4.07 11.69 6.96
CA ASP A 147 -5.41 11.31 6.50
C ASP A 147 -5.55 9.81 6.20
N TRP A 148 -4.44 9.11 5.99
CA TRP A 148 -4.42 7.65 5.97
C TRP A 148 -4.41 7.04 7.38
N LEU A 149 -3.75 7.74 8.32
CA LEU A 149 -4.20 7.71 9.71
C LEU A 149 -5.62 8.33 9.79
N LYS A 150 -6.44 7.99 10.78
CA LYS A 150 -7.93 8.16 10.79
C LYS A 150 -8.73 7.12 10.00
N LEU A 151 -8.24 6.58 8.86
CA LEU A 151 -9.00 5.57 8.08
C LEU A 151 -9.35 4.31 8.89
N HIS A 152 -8.60 4.03 9.95
CA HIS A 152 -8.69 2.79 10.69
C HIS A 152 -9.42 3.03 12.02
N LEU A 153 -10.54 2.32 12.20
CA LEU A 153 -11.44 2.38 13.37
C LEU A 153 -10.73 2.18 14.71
N VAL A 154 -9.56 1.54 14.70
CA VAL A 154 -8.79 1.17 15.88
C VAL A 154 -7.31 1.33 15.55
N TYR A 155 -6.58 2.13 16.34
CA TYR A 155 -5.11 2.07 16.44
C TYR A 155 -4.79 1.28 17.70
N ARG A 156 -4.61 -0.04 17.57
CA ARG A 156 -4.17 -0.91 18.68
C ARG A 156 -2.65 -1.08 18.71
N VAL A 157 -2.01 -0.87 17.57
CA VAL A 157 -0.55 -0.85 17.38
C VAL A 157 -0.22 0.38 16.54
N GLU A 158 0.88 1.06 16.85
CA GLU A 158 1.35 2.19 16.07
C GLU A 158 1.71 1.78 14.63
N ALA A 159 1.84 2.76 13.74
CA ALA A 159 2.38 2.50 12.41
C ALA A 159 3.84 2.05 12.50
N ALA A 160 4.23 1.09 11.67
CA ALA A 160 5.61 0.64 11.52
C ALA A 160 6.05 0.71 10.06
N LEU A 161 7.34 0.94 9.83
CA LEU A 161 7.93 0.86 8.50
C LEU A 161 8.34 -0.57 8.20
N GLU A 162 7.95 -1.07 7.04
CA GLU A 162 8.37 -2.40 6.59
C GLU A 162 9.65 -2.36 5.76
N GLY A 163 10.42 -3.44 5.89
CA GLY A 163 11.57 -3.72 5.04
C GLY A 163 11.11 -4.15 3.65
N LEU A 164 10.96 -3.18 2.74
CA LEU A 164 10.83 -3.43 1.30
C LEU A 164 12.14 -3.05 0.63
N SER A 165 12.90 -4.04 0.15
CA SER A 165 14.04 -3.84 -0.75
C SER A 165 13.78 -4.52 -2.10
N VAL A 166 14.57 -4.12 -3.12
CA VAL A 166 14.55 -4.76 -4.44
C VAL A 166 15.01 -6.23 -4.36
N ALA A 167 15.82 -6.58 -3.36
CA ALA A 167 16.30 -7.94 -3.17
C ALA A 167 15.22 -8.90 -2.62
N ASP A 168 14.23 -8.40 -1.86
CA ASP A 168 13.15 -9.19 -1.23
C ASP A 168 12.05 -9.68 -2.22
N ILE A 169 12.36 -9.59 -3.52
CA ILE A 169 11.42 -9.74 -4.64
C ILE A 169 11.82 -10.89 -5.58
N HIS A 170 13.12 -11.11 -5.81
CA HIS A 170 13.61 -12.16 -6.72
C HIS A 170 13.45 -13.60 -6.20
N THR A 171 12.76 -13.82 -5.08
CA THR A 171 12.49 -15.16 -4.51
C THR A 171 11.15 -15.77 -4.95
N ALA A 172 10.38 -15.09 -5.81
CA ALA A 172 9.06 -15.56 -6.25
C ALA A 172 9.00 -16.12 -7.69
N GLU A 173 10.01 -15.86 -8.53
CA GLU A 173 10.02 -16.29 -9.95
C GLU A 173 10.79 -17.59 -10.21
N THR A 174 11.37 -18.23 -9.19
CA THR A 174 12.18 -19.46 -9.31
C THR A 174 11.43 -20.74 -8.92
N LEU A 175 10.11 -20.79 -9.15
CA LEU A 175 9.24 -21.96 -8.90
C LEU A 175 8.28 -22.26 -10.06
N GLN A 176 8.67 -21.92 -11.29
CA GLN A 176 8.00 -22.34 -12.54
C GLN A 176 9.00 -22.79 -13.62
N GLU A 177 9.92 -23.69 -13.24
CA GLU A 177 10.61 -24.61 -14.16
C GLU A 177 10.33 -26.06 -13.72
#